data_AF-A0A3L7XSL9-F1
#
_entry.id   AF-A0A3L7XSL9-F1
#
_cell.length_a   1.000
_cell.length_b   1.000
_cell.length_c   1.000
_cell.angle_alpha   90.00
_cell.angle_beta   90.00
_cell.angle_gamma   90.00
#
_symmetry.space_group_name_H-M   'P 1'
#
loop_
_entity.id
_entity.type
_entity.pdbx_description
1 polymer ?
#
loop_
_entity_poly.entity_id
_entity_poly.type
_entity_poly.pdbx_seq_one_letter_code
_entity_poly.pdbx_strand_id
1 'polypeptide(L)'
;MTDALPVYGGQALLEGVLMRGRHTLAIAVRAPGGDIQLQTERLGPLYQSRWMQVPFVRGVLGLWDSLSLGIRGLNYSARVASGETGDLNRAAEWGSILAAVGFALGVFFLMPAGFAWFVELWFPLGAWWGSLLEGCIRLLVLVGYMLVVGLLPEVARVFAYHGAEHKTINAFEAGAELVPDRVGTFSLLHPRCGTAFILILVVFSVLIFSVIGRQPLWLRLVSRIALIPVLAGVAYELLRLIARNFQRPFVRVLAAPGLFMQRLTTREPDAEMLAVAIAAFEAMRAGERAAVQI
;
A
#
# COMPACT_ATOMS: atom_id res chain seq x y z
N MET A 1 -29.64 -11.34 6.62
CA MET A 1 -28.92 -10.61 5.56
C MET A 1 -28.04 -9.56 6.22
N THR A 2 -26.88 -9.96 6.73
CA THR A 2 -25.88 -9.02 7.24
C THR A 2 -24.94 -8.74 6.08
N ASP A 3 -25.16 -7.60 5.41
CA ASP A 3 -24.23 -7.06 4.42
C ASP A 3 -22.86 -6.94 5.08
N ALA A 4 -22.00 -7.92 4.81
CA ALA A 4 -20.57 -7.74 4.98
C ALA A 4 -20.19 -6.68 3.94
N LEU A 5 -20.25 -5.41 4.35
CA LEU A 5 -19.86 -4.26 3.55
C LEU A 5 -18.55 -4.60 2.83
N PRO A 6 -18.44 -4.34 1.53
CA PRO A 6 -17.20 -4.60 0.82
C PRO A 6 -16.05 -3.90 1.54
N VAL A 7 -14.90 -4.56 1.61
CA VAL A 7 -13.72 -4.02 2.28
C VAL A 7 -13.32 -2.75 1.53
N TYR A 8 -13.72 -1.60 2.08
CA TYR A 8 -13.28 -0.30 1.61
C TYR A 8 -11.81 -0.16 1.94
N GLY A 9 -11.03 0.30 0.97
CA GLY A 9 -9.64 0.64 1.15
C GLY A 9 -9.34 1.92 0.38
N GLY A 10 -8.31 2.63 0.80
CA GLY A 10 -7.84 3.78 0.07
C GLY A 10 -6.34 3.77 -0.18
N GLN A 11 -5.90 4.81 -0.87
CA GLN A 11 -4.51 5.13 -1.08
C GLN A 11 -4.36 6.65 -0.99
N ALA A 12 -3.37 7.10 -0.22
CA ALA A 12 -3.00 8.51 -0.19
C ALA A 12 -2.31 8.92 -1.49
N LEU A 13 -2.64 10.11 -1.96
CA LEU A 13 -2.07 10.76 -3.12
C LEU A 13 -1.44 12.09 -2.69
N LEU A 14 -0.73 12.75 -3.61
CA LEU A 14 -0.36 14.15 -3.42
C LEU A 14 -1.66 14.98 -3.36
N GLU A 15 -1.82 15.82 -2.34
CA GLU A 15 -3.03 16.62 -2.13
C GLU A 15 -4.37 15.87 -2.10
N GLY A 16 -4.38 14.55 -1.90
CA GLY A 16 -5.59 13.78 -2.18
C GLY A 16 -5.67 12.39 -1.60
N VAL A 17 -6.84 11.79 -1.77
CA VAL A 17 -7.12 10.41 -1.38
C VAL A 17 -7.92 9.72 -2.48
N LEU A 18 -7.49 8.51 -2.81
CA LEU A 18 -8.25 7.56 -3.60
C LEU A 18 -8.97 6.61 -2.64
N MET A 19 -10.29 6.47 -2.81
CA MET A 19 -11.15 5.55 -2.07
C MET A 19 -11.74 4.53 -3.02
N ARG A 20 -11.71 3.26 -2.61
CA ARG A 20 -12.14 2.13 -3.43
C ARG A 20 -13.20 1.31 -2.72
N GLY A 21 -14.32 1.10 -3.40
CA GLY A 21 -15.35 0.11 -3.07
C GLY A 21 -15.24 -1.15 -3.91
N ARG A 22 -16.36 -1.88 -4.02
CA ARG A 22 -16.44 -3.11 -4.82
C ARG A 22 -16.69 -2.84 -6.30
N HIS A 23 -17.45 -1.80 -6.59
CA HIS A 23 -17.94 -1.43 -7.92
C HIS A 23 -17.50 -0.01 -8.34
N THR A 24 -17.15 0.85 -7.38
CA THR A 24 -16.82 2.26 -7.60
C THR A 24 -15.48 2.63 -7.00
N LEU A 25 -14.75 3.47 -7.73
CA LEU A 25 -13.57 4.20 -7.31
C LEU A 25 -13.93 5.68 -7.24
N ALA A 26 -13.43 6.38 -6.22
CA ALA A 26 -13.47 7.83 -6.17
C ALA A 26 -12.09 8.37 -5.80
N ILE A 27 -11.70 9.47 -6.44
CA ILE A 27 -10.46 10.18 -6.18
C ILE A 27 -10.83 11.63 -5.87
N ALA A 28 -10.44 12.11 -4.69
CA ALA A 28 -10.57 13.52 -4.34
C ALA A 28 -9.18 14.13 -4.19
N VAL A 29 -8.96 15.27 -4.83
CA VAL A 29 -7.71 16.04 -4.76
C VAL A 29 -8.03 17.49 -4.47
N ARG A 30 -7.31 18.10 -3.53
CA ARG A 30 -7.40 19.52 -3.23
C ARG A 30 -6.60 20.29 -4.28
N ALA A 31 -7.27 21.11 -5.07
CA ALA A 31 -6.62 21.99 -6.03
C ALA A 31 -5.84 23.11 -5.32
N PRO A 32 -4.85 23.75 -5.97
CA PRO A 32 -4.14 24.90 -5.41
C PRO A 32 -5.07 26.05 -4.98
N GLY A 33 -6.21 26.21 -5.67
CA GLY A 33 -7.25 27.19 -5.34
C GLY A 33 -8.08 26.86 -4.09
N GLY A 34 -7.91 25.69 -3.48
CA GLY A 34 -8.63 25.26 -2.27
C GLY A 34 -9.83 24.34 -2.53
N ASP A 35 -10.35 24.31 -3.76
CA ASP A 35 -11.49 23.47 -4.12
C ASP A 35 -11.13 21.99 -4.17
N ILE A 36 -12.09 21.13 -3.81
CA ILE A 36 -11.94 19.68 -3.91
C ILE A 36 -12.41 19.22 -5.30
N GLN A 37 -11.47 18.72 -6.09
CA GLN A 37 -11.73 18.10 -7.39
C GLN A 37 -12.02 16.61 -7.20
N LEU A 38 -13.15 16.16 -7.70
CA LEU A 38 -13.62 14.79 -7.53
C LEU A 38 -13.72 14.08 -8.89
N GLN A 39 -13.13 12.89 -8.97
CA GLN A 39 -13.30 11.97 -10.09
C GLN A 39 -13.83 10.63 -9.59
N THR A 40 -14.93 10.16 -10.18
CA THR A 40 -15.52 8.85 -9.87
C THR A 40 -15.52 7.96 -11.10
N GLU A 41 -15.16 6.69 -10.92
CA GLU A 41 -15.12 5.71 -12.01
C GLU A 41 -15.73 4.38 -11.55
N ARG A 42 -16.37 3.67 -12.48
CA ARG A 42 -16.80 2.29 -12.25
C ARG A 42 -15.61 1.35 -12.41
N LEU A 43 -15.43 0.48 -11.42
CA LEU A 43 -14.45 -0.58 -11.43
C LEU A 43 -14.85 -1.65 -12.47
N GLY A 44 -13.94 -1.95 -13.39
CA GLY A 44 -14.13 -2.93 -14.46
C GLY A 44 -14.33 -4.40 -14.02
N PRO A 45 -14.64 -5.30 -14.96
CA PRO A 45 -15.05 -6.68 -14.67
C PRO A 45 -13.94 -7.56 -14.08
N LEU A 46 -12.66 -7.22 -14.29
CA LEU A 46 -11.53 -7.93 -13.68
C LEU A 46 -11.64 -7.98 -12.15
N TYR A 47 -12.18 -6.92 -11.55
CA TYR A 47 -12.38 -6.78 -10.10
C TYR A 47 -13.47 -7.70 -9.55
N GLN A 48 -14.31 -8.22 -10.44
CA GLN A 48 -15.41 -9.14 -10.13
C GLN A 48 -15.10 -10.56 -10.63
N SER A 49 -13.93 -10.76 -11.24
CA SER A 49 -13.55 -12.04 -11.84
C SER A 49 -13.35 -13.13 -10.78
N ARG A 50 -13.58 -14.39 -11.21
CA ARG A 50 -13.35 -15.57 -10.36
C ARG A 50 -11.89 -15.70 -9.90
N TRP A 51 -10.94 -15.15 -10.65
CA TRP A 51 -9.52 -15.16 -10.31
C TRP A 51 -9.20 -14.37 -9.04
N MET A 52 -9.98 -13.32 -8.73
CA MET A 52 -9.84 -12.55 -7.48
C MET A 52 -10.27 -13.37 -6.24
N GLN A 53 -10.90 -14.53 -6.44
CA GLN A 53 -11.32 -15.43 -5.36
C GLN A 53 -10.28 -16.52 -5.08
N VAL A 54 -9.42 -16.84 -6.04
CA VAL A 54 -8.40 -17.90 -5.95
C VAL A 54 -7.29 -17.48 -4.98
N PRO A 55 -7.03 -18.24 -3.89
CA PRO A 55 -5.96 -17.95 -2.95
C PRO A 55 -4.59 -17.83 -3.63
N PHE A 56 -3.70 -16.99 -3.10
CA PHE A 56 -2.37 -16.66 -3.62
C PHE A 56 -2.38 -15.90 -4.96
N VAL A 57 -3.14 -16.36 -5.96
CA VAL A 57 -3.29 -15.69 -7.26
C VAL A 57 -3.88 -14.29 -7.08
N ARG A 58 -4.93 -14.16 -6.24
CA ARG A 58 -5.53 -12.86 -5.92
C ARG A 58 -4.57 -11.88 -5.28
N GLY A 59 -3.51 -12.35 -4.60
CA GLY A 59 -2.50 -11.47 -4.02
C GLY A 59 -1.66 -10.76 -5.08
N VAL A 60 -1.25 -11.50 -6.11
CA VAL A 60 -0.55 -10.94 -7.27
C VAL A 60 -1.44 -9.97 -8.04
N LEU A 61 -2.69 -10.39 -8.31
CA LEU A 61 -3.66 -9.55 -9.01
C LEU A 61 -4.02 -8.29 -8.20
N GLY A 62 -4.18 -8.42 -6.88
CA GLY A 62 -4.45 -7.29 -5.99
C GLY A 62 -3.30 -6.31 -5.88
N LEU A 63 -2.05 -6.79 -5.89
CA LEU A 63 -0.86 -5.92 -5.93
C LEU A 63 -0.78 -5.16 -7.26
N TRP A 64 -0.94 -5.86 -8.38
CA TRP A 64 -0.97 -5.25 -9.72
C TRP A 64 -2.04 -4.17 -9.82
N ASP A 65 -3.22 -4.48 -9.32
CA ASP A 65 -4.36 -3.57 -9.30
C ASP A 65 -4.10 -2.33 -8.44
N SER A 66 -3.63 -2.52 -7.21
CA SER A 66 -3.31 -1.40 -6.30
C SER A 66 -2.24 -0.49 -6.91
N LEU A 67 -1.22 -1.05 -7.55
CA LEU A 67 -0.20 -0.28 -8.26
C LEU A 67 -0.80 0.49 -9.45
N SER A 68 -1.63 -0.17 -10.27
CA SER A 68 -2.28 0.45 -11.43
C SER A 68 -3.22 1.59 -11.04
N LEU A 69 -4.04 1.40 -10.00
CA LEU A 69 -4.92 2.43 -9.45
C LEU A 69 -4.11 3.57 -8.82
N GLY A 70 -3.04 3.23 -8.11
CA GLY A 70 -2.13 4.21 -7.51
C GLY A 70 -1.49 5.12 -8.55
N ILE A 71 -0.95 4.55 -9.64
CA ILE A 71 -0.37 5.33 -10.76
C ILE A 71 -1.44 6.25 -11.38
N ARG A 72 -2.64 5.73 -11.65
CA ARG A 72 -3.76 6.53 -12.17
C ARG A 72 -4.13 7.70 -11.25
N GLY A 73 -4.19 7.45 -9.94
CA GLY A 73 -4.47 8.47 -8.95
C GLY A 73 -3.37 9.53 -8.83
N LEU A 74 -2.10 9.11 -8.86
CA LEU A 74 -0.96 10.03 -8.86
C LEU A 74 -0.95 10.91 -10.11
N ASN A 75 -1.23 10.34 -11.28
CA ASN A 75 -1.34 11.12 -12.52
C ASN A 75 -2.51 12.10 -12.48
N TYR A 76 -3.65 11.72 -11.90
CA TYR A 76 -4.78 12.63 -11.73
C TYR A 76 -4.42 13.78 -10.79
N SER A 77 -3.84 13.47 -9.63
CA SER A 77 -3.37 14.47 -8.67
C SER A 77 -2.36 15.44 -9.30
N ALA A 78 -1.40 14.92 -10.07
CA ALA A 78 -0.42 15.76 -10.77
C ALA A 78 -1.08 16.72 -11.76
N ARG A 79 -2.08 16.28 -12.54
CA ARG A 79 -2.84 17.15 -13.45
C ARG A 79 -3.63 18.22 -12.71
N VAL A 80 -4.26 17.87 -11.59
CA VAL A 80 -4.99 18.84 -10.76
C VAL A 80 -4.03 19.86 -10.15
N ALA A 81 -2.83 19.44 -9.74
CA ALA A 81 -1.82 20.32 -9.17
C ALA A 81 -1.19 21.28 -10.20
N SER A 82 -0.94 20.81 -11.43
CA SER A 82 -0.35 21.64 -12.49
C SER A 82 -1.36 22.54 -13.20
N GLY A 83 -2.66 22.22 -13.14
CA GLY A 83 -3.69 22.89 -13.93
C GLY A 83 -3.56 22.62 -15.44
N GLU A 84 -2.65 21.74 -15.85
CA GLU A 84 -2.44 21.38 -17.24
C GLU A 84 -3.44 20.30 -17.67
N THR A 85 -4.20 20.58 -18.72
CA THR A 85 -5.14 19.62 -19.33
C THR A 85 -4.48 18.70 -20.36
N GLY A 86 -3.16 18.84 -20.56
CA GLY A 86 -2.40 18.02 -21.51
C GLY A 86 -2.04 16.66 -20.94
N ASP A 87 -2.11 15.62 -21.76
CA ASP A 87 -1.53 14.31 -21.42
C ASP A 87 -0.02 14.49 -21.21
N LEU A 88 0.49 14.03 -20.08
CA LEU A 88 1.93 13.89 -19.88
C LEU A 88 2.52 13.08 -21.04
N ASN A 89 3.76 13.37 -21.42
CA ASN A 89 4.44 12.56 -22.43
C ASN A 89 4.50 11.10 -21.94
N ARG A 90 3.72 10.22 -22.57
CA ARG A 90 3.59 8.81 -22.17
C ARG A 90 4.95 8.11 -22.08
N ALA A 91 5.90 8.45 -22.95
CA ALA A 91 7.24 7.87 -22.90
C ALA A 91 7.99 8.31 -21.63
N ALA A 92 7.87 9.58 -21.24
CA ALA A 92 8.46 10.10 -20.00
C ALA A 92 7.79 9.52 -18.75
N GLU A 93 6.46 9.36 -18.78
CA GLU A 93 5.68 8.72 -17.70
C GLU A 93 6.10 7.26 -17.49
N TRP A 94 6.11 6.45 -18.56
CA TRP A 94 6.57 5.06 -18.46
C TRP A 94 8.04 4.97 -18.07
N GLY A 95 8.88 5.90 -18.56
CA GLY A 95 10.28 6.01 -18.17
C GLY A 95 10.46 6.24 -16.67
N SER A 96 9.69 7.16 -16.07
CA SER A 96 9.77 7.45 -14.64
C SER A 96 9.22 6.31 -13.78
N ILE A 97 8.15 5.65 -14.21
CA ILE A 97 7.62 4.45 -13.53
C ILE A 97 8.66 3.32 -13.55
N LEU A 98 9.27 3.03 -14.69
CA LEU A 98 10.30 2.00 -14.81
C LEU A 98 11.53 2.35 -13.97
N ALA A 99 11.94 3.61 -13.93
CA ALA A 99 13.02 4.08 -13.07
C ALA A 99 12.69 3.90 -11.58
N ALA A 100 11.48 4.26 -11.16
CA ALA A 100 11.03 4.10 -9.78
C ALA A 100 10.93 2.63 -9.36
N VAL A 101 10.37 1.77 -10.20
CA VAL A 101 10.30 0.32 -9.97
C VAL A 101 11.70 -0.28 -9.95
N GLY A 102 12.56 0.08 -10.90
CA GLY A 102 13.95 -0.37 -10.95
C GLY A 102 14.75 0.04 -9.72
N PHE A 103 14.58 1.29 -9.25
CA PHE A 103 15.16 1.78 -8.01
C PHE A 103 14.67 0.99 -6.80
N ALA A 104 13.35 0.76 -6.70
CA ALA A 104 12.77 0.00 -5.59
C ALA A 104 13.28 -1.46 -5.57
N LEU A 105 13.33 -2.14 -6.73
CA LEU A 105 13.88 -3.50 -6.82
C LEU A 105 15.38 -3.51 -6.51
N GLY A 106 16.12 -2.52 -7.00
CA GLY A 106 17.54 -2.34 -6.71
C GLY A 106 17.81 -2.21 -5.22
N VAL A 107 17.12 -1.28 -4.55
CA VAL A 107 17.35 -0.94 -3.14
C VAL A 107 16.80 -1.98 -2.18
N PHE A 108 15.60 -2.52 -2.42
CA PHE A 108 14.93 -3.39 -1.44
C PHE A 108 15.13 -4.88 -1.70
N PHE A 109 15.49 -5.30 -2.92
CA PHE A 109 15.70 -6.71 -3.25
C PHE A 109 17.16 -7.02 -3.58
N LEU A 110 17.71 -6.35 -4.60
CA LEU A 110 19.02 -6.70 -5.14
C LEU A 110 20.17 -6.28 -4.22
N MET A 111 20.12 -5.08 -3.65
CA MET A 111 21.17 -4.55 -2.78
C MET A 111 21.33 -5.39 -1.48
N PRO A 112 20.26 -5.73 -0.73
CA PRO A 112 20.39 -6.60 0.43
C PRO A 112 20.94 -7.99 0.06
N ALA A 113 20.50 -8.56 -1.07
CA ALA A 113 20.95 -9.87 -1.53
C ALA A 113 22.43 -9.87 -1.96
N GLY A 114 22.86 -8.82 -2.67
CA GLY A 114 24.25 -8.61 -3.08
C GLY A 114 25.17 -8.35 -1.89
N PHE A 115 24.72 -7.54 -0.92
CA PHE A 115 25.48 -7.29 0.29
C PHE A 115 25.63 -8.56 1.14
N ALA A 116 24.53 -9.30 1.36
CA ALA A 116 24.61 -10.57 2.09
C ALA A 116 25.55 -11.57 1.39
N TRP A 117 25.51 -11.63 0.05
CA TRP A 117 26.44 -12.44 -0.74
C TRP A 117 27.90 -12.00 -0.56
N PHE A 118 28.16 -10.69 -0.54
CA PHE A 118 29.49 -10.15 -0.30
C PHE A 118 30.01 -10.52 1.08
N VAL A 119 29.21 -10.37 2.15
CA VAL A 119 29.58 -10.81 3.50
C VAL A 119 29.89 -12.31 3.53
N GLU A 120 29.09 -13.09 2.82
CA GLU A 120 29.26 -14.53 2.68
C GLU A 120 30.59 -14.96 2.02
N LEU A 121 31.28 -14.08 1.29
CA LEU A 121 32.61 -14.36 0.73
C LEU A 121 33.69 -14.40 1.81
N TRP A 122 33.56 -13.55 2.83
CA TRP A 122 34.52 -13.44 3.94
C TRP A 122 34.16 -14.34 5.10
N PHE A 123 32.85 -14.57 5.30
CA PHE A 123 32.31 -15.37 6.39
C PHE A 123 31.39 -16.45 5.83
N PRO A 124 31.76 -17.74 5.85
CA PRO A 124 30.95 -18.82 5.30
C PRO A 124 29.72 -19.07 6.18
N LEU A 125 28.69 -18.24 6.01
CA LEU A 125 27.41 -18.40 6.67
C LEU A 125 26.62 -19.55 6.03
N GLY A 126 25.98 -20.37 6.87
CA GLY A 126 24.98 -21.33 6.41
C GLY A 126 23.77 -20.64 5.78
N ALA A 127 23.00 -21.37 4.98
CA ALA A 127 21.87 -20.83 4.21
C ALA A 127 20.84 -20.05 5.04
N TRP A 128 20.53 -20.56 6.24
CA TRP A 128 19.64 -19.88 7.18
C TRP A 128 20.19 -18.52 7.63
N TRP A 129 21.45 -18.48 8.08
CA TRP A 129 22.08 -17.26 8.58
C TRP A 129 22.34 -16.23 7.47
N GLY A 130 22.69 -16.66 6.26
CA GLY A 130 22.80 -15.77 5.10
C GLY A 130 21.46 -15.13 4.73
N SER A 131 20.38 -15.91 4.76
CA SER A 131 19.02 -15.41 4.47
C SER A 131 18.48 -14.51 5.58
N LEU A 132 18.81 -14.81 6.84
CA LEU A 132 18.49 -13.94 7.98
C LEU A 132 19.22 -12.61 7.88
N LEU A 133 20.53 -12.62 7.55
CA LEU A 133 21.30 -11.42 7.31
C LEU A 133 20.69 -10.56 6.19
N GLU A 134 20.39 -11.17 5.04
CA GLU A 134 19.70 -10.51 3.92
C GLU A 134 18.38 -9.86 4.38
N GLY A 135 17.56 -10.59 5.16
CA GLY A 135 16.30 -10.09 5.70
C GLY A 135 16.47 -8.95 6.69
N CYS A 136 17.43 -9.03 7.59
CA CYS A 136 17.75 -7.97 8.54
C CYS A 136 18.20 -6.70 7.81
N ILE A 137 19.08 -6.81 6.82
CA ILE A 137 19.50 -5.67 6.00
C ILE A 137 18.30 -5.08 5.25
N ARG A 138 17.49 -5.93 4.62
CA ARG A 138 16.27 -5.48 3.92
C ARG A 138 15.33 -4.73 4.84
N LEU A 139 15.11 -5.22 6.06
CA LEU A 139 14.27 -4.56 7.06
C LEU A 139 14.86 -3.22 7.51
N LEU A 140 16.18 -3.17 7.76
CA LEU A 140 16.87 -1.93 8.13
C LEU A 140 16.80 -0.89 7.01
N VAL A 141 17.02 -1.31 5.76
CA VAL A 141 16.90 -0.44 4.58
C VAL A 141 15.46 0.05 4.43
N LEU A 142 14.45 -0.82 4.60
CA LEU A 142 13.04 -0.44 4.56
C LEU A 142 12.69 0.61 5.61
N VAL A 143 13.00 0.33 6.88
CA VAL A 143 12.69 1.24 8.00
C VAL A 143 13.47 2.55 7.86
N GLY A 144 14.77 2.47 7.56
CA GLY A 144 15.63 3.63 7.35
C GLY A 144 15.15 4.50 6.19
N TYR A 145 14.77 3.89 5.07
CA TYR A 145 14.19 4.60 3.93
C TYR A 145 12.92 5.35 4.33
N MET A 146 11.96 4.67 4.97
CA MET A 146 10.69 5.28 5.40
C MET A 146 10.91 6.45 6.37
N LEU A 147 11.85 6.31 7.30
CA LEU A 147 12.23 7.38 8.21
C LEU A 147 12.80 8.59 7.46
N VAL A 148 13.74 8.38 6.53
CA VAL A 148 14.39 9.45 5.78
C VAL A 148 13.41 10.17 4.84
N VAL A 149 12.64 9.43 4.04
CA VAL A 149 11.70 10.06 3.10
C VAL A 149 10.55 10.74 3.84
N GLY A 150 10.15 10.23 5.00
CA GLY A 150 9.14 10.85 5.85
C GLY A 150 9.55 12.20 6.45
N LEU A 151 10.82 12.62 6.32
CA LEU A 151 11.29 13.96 6.67
C LEU A 151 11.04 14.98 5.54
N LEU A 152 10.80 14.52 4.31
CA LEU A 152 10.50 15.39 3.18
C LEU A 152 9.07 15.95 3.33
N PRO A 153 8.86 17.28 3.23
CA PRO A 153 7.54 17.89 3.45
C PRO A 153 6.43 17.29 2.58
N GLU A 154 6.72 17.05 1.31
CA GLU A 154 5.77 16.46 0.35
C GLU A 154 5.34 15.05 0.78
N VAL A 155 6.28 14.23 1.25
CA VAL A 155 5.98 12.85 1.70
C VAL A 155 5.26 12.88 3.05
N ALA A 156 5.64 13.77 3.96
CA ALA A 156 4.95 13.96 5.22
C ALA A 156 3.48 14.37 4.99
N ARG A 157 3.22 15.18 3.95
CA ARG A 157 1.88 15.57 3.53
C ARG A 157 1.08 14.39 2.97
N VAL A 158 1.68 13.55 2.13
CA VAL A 158 1.06 12.27 1.70
C VAL A 158 0.76 11.36 2.90
N PHE A 159 1.66 11.28 3.89
CA PHE A 159 1.40 10.52 5.12
C PHE A 159 0.27 11.11 5.97
N ALA A 160 0.04 12.42 5.92
CA ALA A 160 -1.11 13.05 6.57
C ALA A 160 -2.42 12.69 5.86
N TYR A 161 -2.46 12.70 4.51
CA TYR A 161 -3.60 12.18 3.74
C TYR A 161 -3.86 10.70 3.98
N HIS A 162 -2.82 9.89 4.20
CA HIS A 162 -2.97 8.50 4.63
C HIS A 162 -3.60 8.40 6.02
N GLY A 163 -3.21 9.28 6.96
CA GLY A 163 -3.88 9.43 8.23
C GLY A 163 -5.36 9.81 8.08
N ALA A 164 -5.69 10.72 7.17
CA ALA A 164 -7.07 11.13 6.88
C ALA A 164 -7.92 9.97 6.33
N GLU A 165 -7.35 9.14 5.45
CA GLU A 165 -8.00 7.93 4.94
C GLU A 165 -8.32 6.94 6.07
N HIS A 166 -7.34 6.61 6.91
CA HIS A 166 -7.54 5.73 8.06
C HIS A 166 -8.58 6.27 9.04
N LYS A 167 -8.53 7.57 9.37
CA LYS A 167 -9.48 8.18 10.29
C LYS A 167 -10.90 8.16 9.73
N THR A 168 -11.07 8.44 8.43
CA THR A 168 -12.37 8.41 7.76
C THR A 168 -12.97 7.01 7.79
N ILE A 169 -12.17 5.98 7.48
CA ILE A 169 -12.64 4.58 7.55
C ILE A 169 -12.96 4.18 8.98
N ASN A 170 -12.08 4.46 9.95
CA ASN A 170 -12.32 4.16 11.36
C ASN A 170 -13.60 4.83 11.90
N ALA A 171 -13.84 6.09 11.54
CA ALA A 171 -15.06 6.82 11.91
C ALA A 171 -16.31 6.16 11.34
N PHE A 172 -16.25 5.80 10.05
CA PHE A 172 -17.34 5.10 9.38
C PHE A 172 -17.64 3.73 10.02
N GLU A 173 -16.61 2.93 10.32
CA GLU A 173 -16.78 1.62 10.95
C GLU A 173 -17.35 1.70 12.37
N ALA A 174 -17.08 2.80 13.07
CA ALA A 174 -17.67 3.09 14.37
C ALA A 174 -19.11 3.65 14.28
N GLY A 175 -19.65 3.86 13.07
CA GLY A 175 -20.96 4.46 12.86
C GLY A 175 -21.03 5.95 13.21
N ALA A 176 -19.89 6.64 13.24
CA ALA A 176 -19.84 8.07 13.50
C ALA A 176 -20.23 8.89 12.26
N GLU A 177 -20.69 10.11 12.51
CA GLU A 177 -20.93 11.09 11.45
C GLU A 177 -19.62 11.53 10.80
N LEU A 178 -19.59 11.54 9.46
CA LEU A 178 -18.40 11.86 8.68
C LEU A 178 -18.25 13.38 8.48
N VAL A 179 -17.90 14.07 9.56
CA VAL A 179 -17.51 15.48 9.57
C VAL A 179 -16.09 15.63 10.11
N PRO A 180 -15.27 16.60 9.62
CA PRO A 180 -13.86 16.71 9.97
C PRO A 180 -13.58 16.68 11.49
N ASP A 181 -14.35 17.42 12.29
CA ASP A 181 -14.16 17.49 13.74
C ASP A 181 -14.32 16.12 14.43
N ARG A 182 -15.28 15.31 13.96
CA ARG A 182 -15.52 13.97 14.52
C ARG A 182 -14.48 12.99 14.00
N VAL A 183 -14.26 12.97 12.69
CA VAL A 183 -13.31 12.06 12.03
C VAL A 183 -11.90 12.27 12.58
N GLY A 184 -11.51 13.51 12.86
CA GLY A 184 -10.21 13.86 13.44
C GLY A 184 -9.91 13.19 14.79
N THR A 185 -10.92 12.74 15.53
CA THR A 185 -10.72 12.06 16.83
C THR A 185 -10.38 10.57 16.71
N PHE A 186 -10.53 9.98 15.52
CA PHE A 186 -10.30 8.54 15.32
C PHE A 186 -8.82 8.20 15.17
N SER A 187 -8.50 6.92 15.25
CA SER A 187 -7.11 6.44 15.21
C SER A 187 -6.48 6.62 13.82
N LEU A 188 -5.19 6.94 13.80
CA LEU A 188 -4.32 6.81 12.63
C LEU A 188 -4.00 5.36 12.27
N LEU A 189 -4.31 4.41 13.14
CA LEU A 189 -4.00 3.00 12.93
C LEU A 189 -5.23 2.26 12.44
N HIS A 190 -5.03 1.41 11.43
CA HIS A 190 -6.09 0.60 10.87
C HIS A 190 -5.58 -0.81 10.51
N PRO A 191 -6.22 -1.89 10.98
CA PRO A 191 -5.70 -3.25 10.85
C PRO A 191 -5.67 -3.79 9.42
N ARG A 192 -6.32 -3.11 8.47
CA ARG A 192 -6.39 -3.52 7.06
C ARG A 192 -5.47 -2.71 6.14
N CYS A 193 -4.65 -1.81 6.69
CA CYS A 193 -3.74 -1.01 5.89
C CYS A 193 -2.69 -1.88 5.17
N GLY A 194 -2.39 -1.53 3.92
CA GLY A 194 -1.41 -2.21 3.08
C GLY A 194 0.04 -2.03 3.54
N THR A 195 0.39 -1.13 4.45
CA THR A 195 1.78 -0.98 4.92
C THR A 195 2.30 -2.22 5.67
N ALA A 196 1.40 -2.97 6.32
CA ALA A 196 1.74 -4.26 6.91
C ALA A 196 2.11 -5.32 5.85
N PHE A 197 1.63 -5.19 4.60
CA PHE A 197 1.97 -6.08 3.50
C PHE A 197 3.48 -6.12 3.24
N ILE A 198 4.14 -4.96 3.20
CA ILE A 198 5.57 -4.86 2.90
C ILE A 198 6.38 -5.55 4.01
N LEU A 199 6.00 -5.34 5.27
CA LEU A 199 6.66 -6.02 6.39
C LEU A 199 6.50 -7.55 6.31
N ILE A 200 5.29 -8.03 6.01
CA ILE A 200 5.04 -9.45 5.82
C ILE A 200 5.90 -9.99 4.67
N LEU A 201 6.00 -9.26 3.56
CA LEU A 201 6.85 -9.62 2.43
C LEU A 201 8.31 -9.80 2.87
N VAL A 202 8.86 -8.83 3.61
CA VAL A 202 10.24 -8.90 4.11
C VAL A 202 10.44 -10.10 5.05
N VAL A 203 9.55 -10.32 6.01
CA VAL A 203 9.68 -11.45 6.95
C VAL A 203 9.60 -12.79 6.22
N PHE A 204 8.63 -12.97 5.33
CA PHE A 204 8.47 -14.22 4.58
C PHE A 204 9.57 -14.46 3.56
N SER A 205 10.19 -13.40 3.05
CA SER A 205 11.33 -13.54 2.16
C SER A 205 12.50 -14.27 2.81
N VAL A 206 12.73 -14.08 4.13
CA VAL A 206 13.75 -14.83 4.88
C VAL A 206 13.43 -16.32 4.86
N LEU A 207 12.18 -16.70 5.13
CA LEU A 207 11.74 -18.09 5.16
C LEU A 207 11.89 -18.74 3.79
N ILE A 208 11.37 -18.11 2.73
CA ILE A 208 11.42 -18.67 1.38
C ILE A 208 12.87 -18.79 0.89
N PHE A 209 13.69 -17.76 1.05
CA PHE A 209 15.07 -17.78 0.55
C PHE A 209 15.99 -18.69 1.38
N SER A 210 15.69 -18.92 2.66
CA SER A 210 16.46 -19.85 3.50
C SER A 210 16.41 -21.29 3.00
N VAL A 211 15.31 -21.70 2.36
CA VAL A 211 15.12 -23.06 1.81
C VAL A 211 15.89 -23.25 0.51
N ILE A 212 16.09 -22.19 -0.27
CA ILE A 212 16.74 -22.25 -1.60
C ILE A 212 18.25 -22.53 -1.47
N GLY A 213 18.85 -22.21 -0.33
CA GLY A 213 20.27 -22.45 -0.08
C GLY A 213 21.19 -21.39 -0.68
N ARG A 214 22.50 -21.68 -0.62
CA ARG A 214 23.54 -20.79 -1.13
C ARG A 214 23.63 -20.90 -2.66
N GLN A 215 23.76 -19.76 -3.32
CA GLN A 215 23.74 -19.64 -4.78
C GLN A 215 24.85 -18.70 -5.25
N PRO A 216 25.36 -18.85 -6.49
CA PRO A 216 26.18 -17.81 -7.11
C PRO A 216 25.37 -16.52 -7.25
N LEU A 217 26.07 -15.37 -7.27
CA LEU A 217 25.45 -14.04 -7.20
C LEU A 217 24.32 -13.86 -8.22
N TRP A 218 24.53 -14.20 -9.49
CA TRP A 218 23.53 -14.00 -10.54
C TRP A 218 22.23 -14.78 -10.27
N LEU A 219 22.33 -16.04 -9.84
CA LEU A 219 21.18 -16.89 -9.54
C LEU A 219 20.46 -16.41 -8.28
N ARG A 220 21.23 -15.91 -7.30
CA ARG A 220 20.71 -15.22 -6.13
C ARG A 220 19.86 -14.02 -6.56
N LEU A 221 20.41 -13.10 -7.34
CA LEU A 221 19.68 -11.90 -7.78
C LEU A 221 18.42 -12.24 -8.60
N VAL A 222 18.54 -13.17 -9.56
CA VAL A 222 17.39 -13.61 -10.39
C VAL A 222 16.30 -14.23 -9.53
N SER A 223 16.65 -15.10 -8.57
CA SER A 223 15.64 -15.73 -7.70
C SER A 223 14.89 -14.72 -6.83
N ARG A 224 15.52 -13.62 -6.40
CA ARG A 224 14.84 -12.57 -5.60
C ARG A 224 13.76 -11.86 -6.39
N ILE A 225 13.98 -11.66 -7.69
CA ILE A 225 12.99 -11.06 -8.59
C ILE A 225 11.93 -12.08 -9.00
N ALA A 226 12.35 -13.28 -9.40
CA ALA A 226 11.44 -14.33 -9.87
C ALA A 226 10.43 -14.79 -8.81
N LEU A 227 10.78 -14.69 -7.52
CA LEU A 227 9.92 -15.12 -6.40
C LEU A 227 9.05 -14.00 -5.82
N ILE A 228 9.10 -12.77 -6.36
CA ILE A 228 8.21 -11.67 -5.94
C ILE A 228 6.72 -12.06 -6.04
N PRO A 229 6.24 -12.71 -7.12
CA PRO A 229 4.83 -13.11 -7.21
C PRO A 229 4.42 -14.11 -6.11
N VAL A 230 5.30 -15.06 -5.77
CA VAL A 230 5.06 -16.02 -4.69
C VAL A 230 5.00 -15.31 -3.34
N LEU A 231 5.95 -14.42 -3.08
CA LEU A 231 5.99 -13.61 -1.86
C LEU A 231 4.74 -12.73 -1.72
N ALA A 232 4.33 -12.05 -2.81
CA ALA A 232 3.14 -11.22 -2.83
C ALA A 232 1.86 -12.04 -2.57
N GLY A 233 1.75 -13.22 -3.17
CA GLY A 233 0.64 -14.14 -2.94
C GLY A 233 0.51 -14.55 -1.48
N VAL A 234 1.61 -15.00 -0.88
CA VAL A 234 1.64 -15.42 0.54
C VAL A 234 1.37 -14.23 1.47
N ALA A 235 2.01 -13.09 1.21
CA ALA A 235 1.87 -11.90 2.05
C ALA A 235 0.43 -11.38 2.06
N TYR A 236 -0.24 -11.39 0.91
CA TYR A 236 -1.64 -10.99 0.80
C TYR A 236 -2.57 -11.91 1.59
N GLU A 237 -2.39 -13.23 1.49
CA GLU A 237 -3.21 -14.18 2.24
C GLU A 237 -3.06 -14.01 3.75
N LEU A 238 -1.83 -13.84 4.22
CA LEU A 238 -1.58 -13.63 5.64
C LEU A 238 -2.15 -12.31 6.14
N LEU A 239 -1.99 -11.22 5.37
CA LEU A 239 -2.58 -9.92 5.71
C LEU A 239 -4.10 -10.05 5.87
N ARG A 240 -4.75 -10.74 4.93
CA ARG A 240 -6.21 -10.96 4.98
C ARG A 240 -6.62 -11.83 6.17
N LEU A 241 -5.83 -12.86 6.50
CA LEU A 241 -6.07 -13.71 7.67
C LEU A 241 -5.96 -12.90 8.97
N ILE A 242 -4.91 -12.09 9.10
CA ILE A 242 -4.70 -11.21 10.26
C ILE A 242 -5.87 -10.23 10.39
N ALA A 243 -6.24 -9.56 9.31
CA ALA A 243 -7.35 -8.60 9.29
C ALA A 243 -8.68 -9.22 9.71
N ARG A 244 -9.01 -10.42 9.20
CA ARG A 244 -10.26 -11.14 9.52
C ARG A 244 -10.31 -11.61 10.97
N ASN A 245 -9.16 -11.89 11.57
CA ASN A 245 -9.07 -12.45 12.91
C ASN A 245 -8.56 -11.45 13.95
N PHE A 246 -8.53 -10.15 13.63
CA PHE A 246 -7.94 -9.10 14.46
C PHE A 246 -8.59 -8.94 15.85
N GLN A 247 -9.81 -9.46 16.05
CA GLN A 247 -10.45 -9.47 17.37
C GLN A 247 -9.79 -10.43 18.37
N ARG A 248 -8.99 -11.40 17.90
CA ARG A 248 -8.30 -12.35 18.77
C ARG A 248 -7.03 -11.72 19.35
N PRO A 249 -6.77 -11.83 20.67
CA PRO A 249 -5.65 -11.13 21.33
C PRO A 249 -4.29 -11.53 20.76
N PHE A 250 -4.08 -12.82 20.48
CA PHE A 250 -2.84 -13.30 19.86
C PHE A 250 -2.61 -12.72 18.45
N VAL A 251 -3.67 -12.54 17.66
CA VAL A 251 -3.57 -11.94 16.31
C VAL A 251 -3.18 -10.46 16.41
N ARG A 252 -3.64 -9.74 17.45
CA ARG A 252 -3.23 -8.36 17.70
C ARG A 252 -1.73 -8.25 17.99
N VAL A 253 -1.16 -9.20 18.72
CA VAL A 253 0.29 -9.26 18.96
C VAL A 253 1.04 -9.50 17.65
N LEU A 254 0.58 -10.45 16.83
CA LEU A 254 1.17 -10.69 15.50
C LEU A 254 1.06 -9.49 14.56
N ALA A 255 -0.02 -8.72 14.65
CA ALA A 255 -0.23 -7.51 13.84
C ALA A 255 0.56 -6.30 14.35
N ALA A 256 1.03 -6.31 15.61
CA ALA A 256 1.65 -5.14 16.24
C ALA A 256 2.87 -4.59 15.47
N PRO A 257 3.78 -5.41 14.91
CA PRO A 257 4.86 -4.91 14.05
C PRO A 257 4.34 -4.19 12.80
N GLY A 258 3.26 -4.69 12.19
CA GLY A 258 2.62 -4.05 11.05
C GLY A 258 1.95 -2.71 11.41
N LEU A 259 1.32 -2.64 12.59
CA LEU A 259 0.75 -1.38 13.11
C LEU A 259 1.85 -0.38 13.50
N PHE A 260 3.02 -0.85 13.92
CA PHE A 260 4.17 0.01 14.15
C PHE A 260 4.64 0.66 12.85
N MET A 261 4.68 -0.08 11.73
CA MET A 261 5.00 0.50 10.42
C MET A 261 4.06 1.63 10.03
N GLN A 262 2.77 1.53 10.37
CA GLN A 262 1.80 2.62 10.10
C GLN A 262 2.21 3.92 10.80
N ARG A 263 2.74 3.86 12.02
CA ARG A 263 3.24 5.05 12.74
C ARG A 263 4.38 5.76 12.01
N LEU A 264 5.11 5.06 11.14
CA LEU A 264 6.16 5.66 10.30
C LEU A 264 5.58 6.30 9.03
N THR A 265 4.42 5.83 8.56
CA THR A 265 3.83 6.18 7.26
C THR A 265 2.50 6.94 7.36
N THR A 266 2.10 7.35 8.56
CA THR A 266 0.91 8.16 8.82
C THR A 266 1.28 9.37 9.64
N ARG A 267 0.64 10.50 9.38
CA ARG A 267 0.73 11.73 10.17
C ARG A 267 -0.67 12.23 10.51
N GLU A 268 -0.75 13.11 11.50
CA GLU A 268 -2.01 13.77 11.84
C GLU A 268 -2.45 14.71 10.70
N PRO A 269 -3.64 14.51 10.11
CA PRO A 269 -4.18 15.39 9.09
C PRO A 269 -4.79 16.66 9.70
N ASP A 270 -4.81 17.73 8.91
CA ASP A 270 -5.63 18.90 9.21
C ASP A 270 -7.10 18.71 8.77
N ALA A 271 -7.96 19.66 9.12
CA ALA A 271 -9.39 19.61 8.82
C ALA A 271 -9.68 19.58 7.30
N GLU A 272 -8.82 20.20 6.48
CA GLU A 272 -9.00 20.25 5.03
C GLU A 272 -8.67 18.89 4.40
N MET A 273 -7.60 18.23 4.85
CA MET A 273 -7.25 16.87 4.46
C MET A 273 -8.35 15.88 4.84
N LEU A 274 -8.94 16.04 6.02
CA LEU A 274 -10.10 15.24 6.45
C LEU A 274 -11.30 15.46 5.53
N ALA A 275 -11.60 16.71 5.15
CA ALA A 275 -12.68 17.01 4.22
C ALA A 275 -12.48 16.33 2.85
N VAL A 276 -11.25 16.32 2.33
CA VAL A 276 -10.90 15.62 1.08
C VAL A 276 -11.12 14.10 1.21
N ALA A 277 -10.64 13.49 2.30
CA ALA A 277 -10.81 12.06 2.53
C ALA A 277 -12.29 11.66 2.67
N ILE A 278 -13.08 12.47 3.38
CA ILE A 278 -14.54 12.30 3.53
C ILE A 278 -15.22 12.43 2.18
N ALA A 279 -14.87 13.44 1.37
CA ALA A 279 -15.45 13.65 0.05
C ALA A 279 -15.19 12.46 -0.89
N ALA A 280 -13.96 11.95 -0.94
CA ALA A 280 -13.64 10.74 -1.70
C ALA A 280 -14.47 9.54 -1.21
N PHE A 281 -14.60 9.37 0.10
CA PHE A 281 -15.29 8.23 0.68
C PHE A 281 -16.80 8.26 0.41
N GLU A 282 -17.45 9.39 0.62
CA GLU A 282 -18.88 9.55 0.36
C GLU A 282 -19.21 9.44 -1.13
N ALA A 283 -18.37 9.99 -2.02
CA ALA A 283 -18.53 9.82 -3.46
C ALA A 283 -18.47 8.35 -3.89
N MET A 284 -17.50 7.60 -3.36
CA MET A 284 -17.39 6.16 -3.59
C MET A 284 -18.64 5.43 -3.07
N ARG A 285 -19.11 5.74 -1.85
CA ARG A 285 -20.31 5.14 -1.26
C ARG A 285 -21.58 5.43 -2.06
N ALA A 286 -21.73 6.64 -2.57
CA ALA A 286 -22.84 7.01 -3.43
C ALA A 286 -22.86 6.15 -4.71
N GLY A 287 -21.70 5.94 -5.34
CA GLY A 287 -21.58 5.06 -6.49
C GLY A 287 -21.84 3.58 -6.17
N GLU A 288 -21.39 3.08 -5.02
CA GLU A 288 -21.71 1.71 -4.57
C GLU A 288 -23.21 1.51 -4.39
N ARG A 289 -23.91 2.47 -3.76
CA ARG A 289 -25.37 2.40 -3.57
C ARG A 289 -26.10 2.39 -4.91
N ALA A 290 -25.66 3.21 -5.86
CA ALA A 290 -26.23 3.25 -7.21
C ALA A 290 -25.98 1.94 -7.99
N ALA A 291 -24.87 1.25 -7.73
CA ALA A 291 -24.54 -0.02 -8.38
C ALA A 291 -25.34 -1.21 -7.85
N VAL A 292 -25.79 -1.18 -6.58
CA VAL A 292 -26.61 -2.24 -5.97
C VAL A 292 -28.09 -2.14 -6.37
N GLN A 293 -28.55 -0.98 -6.86
CA GLN A 293 -29.92 -0.75 -7.29
C GLN A 293 -30.20 -1.19 -8.75
N ILE A 294 -29.20 -1.69 -9.46
CA ILE A 294 -29.27 -2.19 -10.84
C ILE A 294 -29.20 -3.72 -10.82
#